data_AF-A0A5J4YKS0-F1
#
_entry.id   AF-A0A5J4YKS0-F1
#
_cell.length_a   1.000
_cell.length_b   1.000
_cell.length_c   1.000
_cell.angle_alpha   90.00
_cell.angle_beta   90.00
_cell.angle_gamma   90.00
#
_symmetry.space_group_name_H-M   'P 1'
#
loop_
_entity.id
_entity.type
_entity.pdbx_description
1 polymer ?
#
loop_
_entity_poly.entity_id
_entity_poly.type
_entity_poly.pdbx_seq_one_letter_code
_entity_poly.pdbx_strand_id
1 'polypeptide(L)'
;MAKGAVKRSAVVKHDEDVAAPIVNDPVRAQQARMGVVDPDLRERFKREVQVINFCTVFLACLFALVGFAKLSPMLTADLHRVLVEDFKRYTQALHLGQIGMDATAFRVLVGMHEIFLAVGLVTTYALFAAIVLALIMLGTIVAHVLLNEPFYMPSAVLLILVTMISIRLRVRRLIAQDAQARRSQ
;
A
#
# COMPACT_ATOMS: atom_id res chain seq x y z
N MET A 1 -30.64 -63.65 -28.11
CA MET A 1 -29.51 -63.80 -27.16
C MET A 1 -28.25 -63.36 -27.89
N ALA A 2 -27.38 -62.48 -27.44
CA ALA A 2 -27.38 -61.52 -26.34
C ALA A 2 -26.47 -60.33 -26.74
N LYS A 3 -26.77 -59.15 -26.19
CA LYS A 3 -25.98 -57.90 -26.28
C LYS A 3 -24.64 -58.07 -25.55
N GLY A 4 -23.61 -57.35 -26.01
CA GLY A 4 -22.38 -57.12 -25.24
C GLY A 4 -21.59 -55.91 -25.75
N ALA A 5 -21.94 -54.72 -25.27
CA ALA A 5 -21.09 -53.54 -25.31
C ALA A 5 -19.95 -53.67 -24.27
N VAL A 6 -18.85 -52.92 -24.42
CA VAL A 6 -18.18 -52.17 -23.32
C VAL A 6 -16.94 -51.40 -23.80
N LYS A 7 -17.03 -50.07 -23.57
CA LYS A 7 -16.05 -49.03 -23.18
C LYS A 7 -14.72 -48.85 -23.92
N ARG A 8 -14.62 -47.70 -24.61
CA ARG A 8 -13.37 -46.93 -24.78
C ARG A 8 -13.00 -46.27 -23.45
N SER A 9 -11.78 -46.51 -22.98
CA SER A 9 -11.20 -45.87 -21.80
C SER A 9 -10.66 -44.49 -22.20
N ALA A 10 -11.20 -43.44 -21.59
CA ALA A 10 -10.68 -42.08 -21.70
C ALA A 10 -9.51 -41.90 -20.72
N VAL A 11 -8.33 -41.60 -21.25
CA VAL A 11 -7.17 -41.18 -20.47
C VAL A 11 -7.40 -39.74 -20.05
N VAL A 12 -7.81 -39.55 -18.79
CA VAL A 12 -7.87 -38.24 -18.14
C VAL A 12 -6.44 -37.86 -17.74
N LYS A 13 -5.89 -36.84 -18.39
CA LYS A 13 -4.68 -36.16 -17.90
C LYS A 13 -5.06 -35.41 -16.63
N HIS A 14 -4.46 -35.79 -15.50
CA HIS A 14 -4.38 -34.95 -14.32
C HIS A 14 -3.35 -33.86 -14.60
N ASP A 15 -3.80 -32.69 -15.04
CA ASP A 15 -3.04 -31.48 -14.83
C ASP A 15 -3.15 -31.16 -13.33
N GLU A 16 -2.05 -31.36 -12.62
CA GLU A 16 -1.85 -30.79 -11.30
C GLU A 16 -1.87 -29.27 -11.45
N ASP A 17 -3.05 -28.69 -11.23
CA ASP A 17 -3.20 -27.28 -10.92
C ASP A 17 -2.41 -27.00 -9.63
N VAL A 18 -1.16 -26.62 -9.82
CA VAL A 18 -0.34 -25.94 -8.82
C VAL A 18 -1.16 -24.75 -8.36
N ALA A 19 -1.72 -24.85 -7.16
CA ALA A 19 -2.47 -23.81 -6.49
C ALA A 19 -1.61 -22.55 -6.39
N ALA A 20 -1.73 -21.69 -7.41
CA ALA A 20 -1.23 -20.34 -7.35
C ALA A 20 -1.95 -19.65 -6.18
N PRO A 21 -1.22 -18.87 -5.35
CA PRO A 21 -1.81 -18.26 -4.18
C PRO A 21 -3.02 -17.44 -4.60
N ILE A 22 -4.17 -17.74 -3.99
CA ILE A 22 -5.41 -16.97 -4.12
C ILE A 22 -5.15 -15.61 -3.50
N VAL A 23 -4.49 -14.74 -4.26
CA VAL A 23 -4.62 -13.30 -4.10
C VAL A 23 -6.08 -13.04 -4.43
N ASN A 24 -6.88 -12.79 -3.39
CA ASN A 24 -8.21 -12.20 -3.47
C ASN A 24 -8.05 -10.81 -4.12
N ASP A 25 -7.80 -10.81 -5.43
CA ASP A 25 -7.52 -9.63 -6.20
C ASP A 25 -8.87 -9.09 -6.71
N PRO A 26 -9.43 -8.04 -6.07
CA PRO A 26 -10.65 -7.41 -6.56
C PRO A 26 -10.51 -6.95 -8.02
N VAL A 27 -9.27 -6.76 -8.51
CA VAL A 27 -8.97 -6.44 -9.90
C VAL A 27 -9.26 -7.62 -10.83
N ARG A 28 -8.91 -8.87 -10.45
CA ARG A 28 -9.26 -10.07 -11.26
C ARG A 28 -10.77 -10.29 -11.31
N ALA A 29 -11.45 -10.11 -10.18
CA ALA A 29 -12.91 -10.18 -10.11
C ALA A 29 -13.60 -9.10 -10.97
N GLN A 30 -13.00 -7.92 -11.08
CA GLN A 30 -13.50 -6.82 -11.91
C GLN A 30 -13.10 -6.97 -13.39
N GLN A 31 -11.92 -7.51 -13.69
CA GLN A 31 -11.44 -7.84 -15.05
C GLN A 31 -12.31 -8.91 -15.73
N ALA A 32 -12.75 -9.92 -14.98
CA ALA A 32 -13.70 -10.93 -15.47
C ALA A 32 -15.10 -10.35 -15.75
N ARG A 33 -15.48 -9.26 -15.07
CA ARG A 33 -16.80 -8.61 -15.18
C ARG A 33 -16.85 -7.47 -16.21
N MET A 34 -15.71 -6.89 -16.58
CA MET A 34 -15.56 -5.93 -17.68
C MET A 34 -15.58 -6.61 -19.06
N GLY A 35 -16.25 -7.75 -19.22
CA GLY A 35 -16.45 -8.44 -20.50
C GLY A 35 -17.28 -7.66 -21.53
N VAL A 36 -17.76 -6.45 -21.18
CA VAL A 36 -18.58 -5.57 -22.05
C VAL A 36 -17.92 -4.18 -22.22
N VAL A 37 -16.72 -3.97 -21.69
CA VAL A 37 -16.06 -2.66 -21.71
C VAL A 37 -15.06 -2.59 -22.87
N ASP A 38 -15.11 -1.47 -23.61
CA ASP A 38 -14.17 -1.06 -24.65
C ASP A 38 -12.73 -1.56 -24.36
N PRO A 39 -12.10 -2.33 -25.27
CA PRO A 39 -10.76 -2.86 -25.06
C PRO A 39 -9.73 -1.77 -24.72
N ASP A 40 -9.88 -0.53 -25.20
CA ASP A 40 -8.98 0.57 -24.84
C ASP A 40 -9.12 0.95 -23.35
N LEU A 41 -10.34 0.95 -22.81
CA LEU A 41 -10.59 1.27 -21.40
C LEU A 41 -10.06 0.18 -20.47
N ARG A 42 -10.15 -1.09 -20.89
CA ARG A 42 -9.55 -2.22 -20.15
C ARG A 42 -8.02 -2.08 -20.05
N GLU A 43 -7.36 -1.75 -21.15
CA GLU A 43 -5.90 -1.56 -21.16
C GLU A 43 -5.46 -0.32 -20.37
N ARG A 44 -6.23 0.77 -20.37
CA ARG A 44 -5.99 1.92 -19.49
C ARG A 44 -6.07 1.53 -18.03
N PHE A 45 -7.13 0.83 -17.63
CA PHE A 45 -7.32 0.41 -16.24
C PHE A 45 -6.21 -0.56 -15.77
N LYS A 46 -5.81 -1.51 -16.62
CA LYS A 46 -4.72 -2.45 -16.32
C LYS A 46 -3.40 -1.71 -16.08
N ARG A 47 -3.08 -0.71 -16.92
CA ARG A 47 -1.91 0.16 -16.72
C ARG A 47 -1.98 0.95 -15.43
N GLU A 48 -3.12 1.57 -15.12
CA GLU A 48 -3.32 2.31 -13.87
C GLU A 48 -3.08 1.41 -12.64
N VAL A 49 -3.66 0.22 -12.62
CA VAL A 49 -3.47 -0.74 -11.53
C VAL A 49 -2.01 -1.19 -11.42
N GLN A 50 -1.36 -1.47 -12.55
CA GLN A 50 0.04 -1.88 -12.55
C GLN A 50 0.96 -0.79 -11.98
N VAL A 51 0.75 0.47 -12.39
CA VAL A 51 1.49 1.62 -11.84
C VAL A 51 1.27 1.75 -10.34
N ILE A 52 0.03 1.63 -9.87
CA ILE A 52 -0.28 1.72 -8.43
C ILE A 52 0.38 0.58 -7.65
N ASN A 53 0.37 -0.64 -8.18
CA ASN A 53 1.00 -1.78 -7.52
C ASN A 53 2.51 -1.59 -7.42
N PHE A 54 3.15 -1.12 -8.49
CA PHE A 54 4.57 -0.78 -8.47
C PHE A 54 4.87 0.31 -7.43
N CYS A 55 4.12 1.43 -7.45
CA CYS A 55 4.27 2.51 -6.46
C CYS A 55 4.02 2.02 -5.02
N THR A 56 3.06 1.10 -4.82
CA THR A 56 2.76 0.51 -3.51
C THR A 56 3.96 -0.24 -2.96
N VAL A 57 4.54 -1.15 -3.76
CA VAL A 57 5.70 -1.94 -3.34
C VAL A 57 6.92 -1.05 -3.14
N PHE A 58 7.16 -0.11 -4.04
CA PHE A 58 8.27 0.84 -3.94
C PHE A 58 8.17 1.69 -2.67
N LEU A 59 7.00 2.28 -2.38
CA LEU A 59 6.77 3.05 -1.15
C LEU A 59 6.88 2.19 0.10
N ALA A 60 6.36 0.95 0.07
CA ALA A 60 6.51 0.03 1.20
C ALA A 60 7.99 -0.22 1.51
N CYS A 61 8.81 -0.49 0.49
CA CYS A 61 10.26 -0.64 0.69
C CYS A 61 10.91 0.63 1.24
N LEU A 62 10.57 1.81 0.70
CA LEU A 62 11.11 3.08 1.20
C LEU A 62 10.74 3.34 2.66
N PHE A 63 9.48 3.20 3.03
CA PHE A 63 9.03 3.39 4.42
C PHE A 63 9.64 2.37 5.37
N ALA A 64 9.78 1.11 4.95
CA ALA A 64 10.46 0.10 5.74
C ALA A 64 11.95 0.45 5.96
N LEU A 65 12.65 0.90 4.92
CA LEU A 65 14.06 1.28 5.01
C LEU A 65 14.28 2.51 5.89
N VAL A 66 13.49 3.58 5.67
CA VAL A 66 13.59 4.80 6.47
C VAL A 66 13.17 4.54 7.92
N GLY A 67 12.12 3.76 8.13
CA GLY A 67 11.69 3.34 9.46
C GLY A 67 12.78 2.53 10.18
N PHE A 68 13.44 1.60 9.48
CA PHE A 68 14.55 0.84 10.04
C PHE A 68 15.76 1.73 10.36
N ALA A 69 16.09 2.69 9.48
CA ALA A 69 17.14 3.68 9.74
C ALA A 69 16.82 4.56 10.96
N LYS A 70 15.53 4.85 11.21
CA LYS A 70 15.11 5.51 12.44
C LYS A 70 15.35 4.63 13.65
N LEU A 71 15.20 3.31 13.60
CA LEU A 71 15.34 2.43 14.77
C LEU A 71 16.77 2.01 15.05
N SER A 72 17.56 1.75 14.00
CA SER A 72 18.87 1.11 14.11
C SER A 72 19.93 1.81 13.27
N PRO A 73 21.16 1.99 13.79
CA PRO A 73 22.29 2.51 13.02
C PRO A 73 22.87 1.49 12.02
N MET A 74 22.39 0.25 12.00
CA MET A 74 22.96 -0.84 11.18
C MET A 74 22.81 -0.62 9.67
N LEU A 75 21.82 0.15 9.22
CA LEU A 75 21.64 0.43 7.79
C LEU A 75 22.67 1.46 7.31
N THR A 76 22.76 2.59 8.02
CA THR A 76 23.75 3.65 7.81
C THR A 76 23.87 4.47 9.09
N ALA A 77 25.02 4.43 9.74
CA ALA A 77 25.23 5.12 11.02
C ALA A 77 25.10 6.64 10.88
N ASP A 78 25.54 7.21 9.75
CA ASP A 78 25.44 8.64 9.50
C ASP A 78 23.99 9.09 9.32
N LEU A 79 23.19 8.35 8.55
CA LEU A 79 21.76 8.62 8.41
C LEU A 79 21.05 8.53 9.77
N HIS A 80 21.37 7.52 10.58
CA HIS A 80 20.78 7.38 11.91
C HIS A 80 21.12 8.58 12.82
N ARG A 81 22.36 9.06 12.78
CA ARG A 81 22.78 10.26 13.54
C ARG A 81 22.01 11.50 13.09
N VAL A 82 21.89 11.73 11.78
CA VAL A 82 21.10 12.84 11.22
C VAL A 82 19.65 12.75 11.69
N LEU A 83 19.02 11.57 11.58
CA LEU A 83 17.66 11.35 12.05
C LEU A 83 17.50 11.59 13.56
N VAL A 84 18.46 11.16 14.39
CA VAL A 84 18.42 11.43 15.83
C VAL A 84 18.42 12.94 16.11
N GLU A 85 19.20 13.70 15.36
CA GLU A 85 19.28 15.15 15.51
C GLU A 85 18.02 15.86 15.01
N ASP A 86 17.50 15.47 13.85
CA ASP A 86 16.24 15.99 13.32
C ASP A 86 15.07 15.74 14.27
N PHE A 87 14.97 14.55 14.86
CA PHE A 87 13.91 14.25 15.82
C PHE A 87 14.01 15.08 17.10
N LYS A 88 15.21 15.45 17.56
CA LYS A 88 15.37 16.42 18.65
C LYS A 88 14.77 17.77 18.27
N ARG A 89 15.10 18.26 17.07
CA ARG A 89 14.58 19.53 16.54
C ARG A 89 13.06 19.49 16.36
N TYR A 90 12.52 18.39 15.86
CA TYR A 90 11.07 18.20 15.71
C TYR A 90 10.34 18.18 17.05
N THR A 91 10.85 17.48 18.06
CA THR A 91 10.20 17.48 19.38
C THR A 91 10.15 18.86 20.03
N GLN A 92 11.18 19.68 19.80
CA GLN A 92 11.20 21.07 20.25
C GLN A 92 10.18 21.92 19.48
N ALA A 93 10.20 21.87 18.15
CA ALA A 93 9.29 22.63 17.30
C ALA A 93 7.80 22.30 17.53
N LEU A 94 7.50 21.02 17.77
CA LEU A 94 6.14 20.53 18.03
C LEU A 94 5.75 20.60 19.51
N HIS A 95 6.63 21.11 20.38
CA HIS A 95 6.43 21.17 21.83
C HIS A 95 6.03 19.81 22.46
N LEU A 96 6.51 18.68 21.93
CA LEU A 96 6.12 17.34 22.38
C LEU A 96 6.58 17.01 23.81
N GLY A 97 7.56 17.77 24.32
CA GLY A 97 7.94 17.69 25.74
C GLY A 97 6.80 18.05 26.70
N GLN A 98 5.84 18.89 26.29
CA GLN A 98 4.69 19.26 27.12
C GLN A 98 3.73 18.09 27.37
N ILE A 99 3.73 17.09 26.48
CA ILE A 99 2.94 15.85 26.60
C ILE A 99 3.78 14.66 27.09
N GLY A 100 4.99 14.92 27.60
CA GLY A 100 5.87 13.88 28.15
C GLY A 100 6.56 13.00 27.10
N MET A 101 6.60 13.41 25.83
CA MET A 101 7.22 12.65 24.76
C MET A 101 8.61 13.22 24.41
N ASP A 102 9.66 12.44 24.65
CA ASP A 102 11.02 12.80 24.28
C ASP A 102 11.35 12.44 22.81
N ALA A 103 12.49 12.94 22.33
CA ALA A 103 12.92 12.73 20.94
C ALA A 103 13.18 11.25 20.60
N THR A 104 13.63 10.47 21.57
CA THR A 104 13.93 9.05 21.37
C THR A 104 12.65 8.24 21.21
N ALA A 105 11.70 8.42 22.13
CA ALA A 105 10.39 7.79 22.07
C ALA A 105 9.63 8.21 20.81
N PHE A 106 9.65 9.50 20.45
CA PHE A 106 9.00 9.97 19.22
C PHE A 106 9.61 9.32 17.96
N ARG A 107 10.95 9.27 17.86
CA ARG A 107 11.66 8.61 16.75
C ARG A 107 11.33 7.13 16.65
N VAL A 108 11.36 6.42 17.77
CA VAL A 108 11.05 4.99 17.82
C VAL A 108 9.60 4.75 17.42
N LEU A 109 8.67 5.54 17.95
CA LEU A 109 7.25 5.43 17.63
C LEU A 109 7.01 5.61 16.12
N VAL A 110 7.54 6.68 15.53
CA VAL A 110 7.40 6.94 14.07
C VAL A 110 8.06 5.83 13.25
N GLY A 111 9.27 5.41 13.61
CA GLY A 111 9.98 4.32 12.92
C GLY A 111 9.23 2.99 12.94
N MET A 112 8.68 2.60 14.11
CA MET A 112 7.84 1.40 14.22
C MET A 112 6.58 1.51 13.36
N HIS A 113 5.89 2.65 13.39
CA HIS A 113 4.70 2.87 12.57
C HIS A 113 5.02 2.77 11.07
N GLU A 114 6.10 3.39 10.60
CA GLU A 114 6.51 3.32 9.20
C GLU A 114 6.75 1.87 8.74
N ILE A 115 7.41 1.04 9.56
CA ILE A 115 7.65 -0.37 9.25
C ILE A 115 6.34 -1.16 9.21
N PHE A 116 5.48 -1.03 10.24
CA PHE A 116 4.21 -1.76 10.28
C PHE A 116 3.27 -1.35 9.14
N LEU A 117 3.21 -0.06 8.82
CA LEU A 117 2.37 0.45 7.74
C LEU A 117 2.95 0.13 6.37
N ALA A 118 4.28 0.02 6.23
CA ALA A 118 4.90 -0.51 5.01
C ALA A 118 4.44 -1.95 4.73
N VAL A 119 4.41 -2.81 5.76
CA VAL A 119 3.81 -4.15 5.63
C VAL A 119 2.31 -4.03 5.33
N GLY A 120 1.61 -3.11 6.00
CA GLY A 120 0.21 -2.80 5.74
C GLY A 120 -0.08 -2.44 4.28
N LEU A 121 0.80 -1.69 3.61
CA LEU A 121 0.66 -1.28 2.21
C LEU A 121 0.60 -2.45 1.22
N VAL A 122 1.26 -3.56 1.51
CA VAL A 122 1.30 -4.75 0.64
C VAL A 122 0.28 -5.83 1.01
N THR A 123 -0.57 -5.56 2.01
CA THR A 123 -1.60 -6.50 2.48
C THR A 123 -3.01 -5.98 2.19
N THR A 124 -4.03 -6.67 2.70
CA THR A 124 -5.45 -6.26 2.60
C THR A 124 -5.73 -4.92 3.30
N TYR A 125 -4.85 -4.48 4.20
CA TYR A 125 -4.94 -3.21 4.94
C TYR A 125 -4.38 -2.00 4.19
N ALA A 126 -3.99 -2.16 2.93
CA ALA A 126 -3.26 -1.15 2.18
C ALA A 126 -3.90 0.24 2.09
N LEU A 127 -5.24 0.33 2.05
CA LEU A 127 -5.91 1.64 2.09
C LEU A 127 -5.72 2.34 3.44
N PHE A 128 -5.92 1.60 4.53
CA PHE A 128 -5.72 2.12 5.89
C PHE A 128 -4.26 2.53 6.08
N ALA A 129 -3.33 1.67 5.67
CA ALA A 129 -1.90 1.94 5.74
C ALA A 129 -1.51 3.21 4.98
N ALA A 130 -2.01 3.39 3.76
CA ALA A 130 -1.76 4.59 2.96
C ALA A 130 -2.30 5.86 3.63
N ILE A 131 -3.49 5.80 4.24
CA ILE A 131 -4.08 6.94 4.97
C ILE A 131 -3.21 7.32 6.16
N VAL A 132 -2.80 6.36 6.99
CA VAL A 132 -1.98 6.65 8.17
C VAL A 132 -0.60 7.15 7.77
N LEU A 133 0.03 6.57 6.74
CA LEU A 133 1.30 7.08 6.20
C LEU A 133 1.17 8.51 5.64
N ALA A 134 0.04 8.83 5.00
CA ALA A 134 -0.22 10.19 4.53
C ALA A 134 -0.30 11.18 5.71
N LEU A 135 -0.93 10.79 6.83
CA LEU A 135 -0.96 11.61 8.05
C LEU A 135 0.44 11.78 8.65
N ILE A 136 1.27 10.73 8.65
CA ILE A 136 2.66 10.82 9.09
C ILE A 136 3.45 11.81 8.22
N MET A 137 3.35 11.70 6.89
CA MET A 137 4.00 12.64 5.97
C MET A 137 3.50 14.08 6.16
N LEU A 138 2.21 14.27 6.42
CA LEU A 138 1.67 15.60 6.76
C LEU A 138 2.29 16.15 8.05
N GLY A 139 2.42 15.31 9.09
CA GLY A 139 3.12 15.68 10.32
C GLY A 139 4.58 16.07 10.08
N THR A 140 5.29 15.34 9.20
CA THR A 140 6.65 15.69 8.78
C THR A 140 6.70 17.05 8.08
N ILE A 141 5.75 17.34 7.18
CA ILE A 141 5.67 18.66 6.52
C ILE A 141 5.44 19.77 7.55
N VAL A 142 4.53 19.57 8.51
CA VAL A 142 4.29 20.55 9.58
C VAL A 142 5.58 20.81 10.37
N ALA A 143 6.32 19.77 10.72
CA ALA A 143 7.60 19.92 11.43
C ALA A 143 8.62 20.74 10.62
N HIS A 144 8.77 20.49 9.31
CA HIS A 144 9.64 21.29 8.45
C HIS A 144 9.17 22.75 8.32
N VAL A 145 7.86 22.99 8.20
CA VAL A 145 7.30 24.34 8.14
C VAL A 145 7.64 25.12 9.41
N LEU A 146 7.48 24.51 10.59
CA LEU A 146 7.82 25.15 11.87
C LEU A 146 9.32 25.44 12.00
N LEU A 147 10.16 24.63 11.35
CA LEU A 147 11.61 24.82 11.30
C LEU A 147 12.09 25.71 10.15
N ASN A 148 11.18 26.23 9.31
CA ASN A 148 11.49 26.97 8.08
C ASN A 148 12.42 26.21 7.11
N GLU A 149 12.22 24.90 7.01
CA GLU A 149 13.00 24.02 6.15
C GLU A 149 12.27 23.60 4.88
N PRO A 150 13.00 23.25 3.80
CA PRO A 150 12.39 22.73 2.60
C PRO A 150 11.71 21.38 2.84
N PHE A 151 10.48 21.24 2.34
CA PHE A 151 9.64 20.05 2.53
C PHE A 151 9.27 19.36 1.20
N TYR A 152 10.04 19.58 0.13
CA TYR A 152 9.75 19.05 -1.21
C TYR A 152 9.62 17.52 -1.24
N MET A 153 10.52 16.82 -0.54
CA MET A 153 10.52 15.35 -0.48
C MET A 153 9.27 14.78 0.21
N PRO A 154 8.93 15.16 1.47
CA PRO A 154 7.72 14.66 2.11
C PRO A 154 6.44 15.09 1.37
N SER A 155 6.42 16.25 0.70
CA SER A 155 5.31 16.63 -0.18
C SER A 155 5.13 15.73 -1.39
N ALA A 156 6.23 15.34 -2.05
CA ALA A 156 6.16 14.42 -3.19
C ALA A 156 5.63 13.05 -2.76
N VAL A 157 6.10 12.52 -1.62
CA VAL A 157 5.61 11.25 -1.06
C VAL A 157 4.13 11.35 -0.67
N LEU A 158 3.72 12.45 -0.03
CA LEU A 158 2.32 12.70 0.31
C LEU A 158 1.42 12.73 -0.93
N LEU A 159 1.86 13.40 -2.00
CA LEU A 159 1.11 13.46 -3.26
C LEU A 159 0.88 12.07 -3.83
N ILE A 160 1.91 11.22 -3.89
CA ILE A 160 1.80 9.84 -4.38
C ILE A 160 0.81 9.04 -3.51
N LEU A 161 0.89 9.16 -2.18
CA LEU A 161 -0.03 8.49 -1.25
C LEU A 161 -1.49 8.95 -1.47
N VAL A 162 -1.73 10.26 -1.61
CA VAL A 162 -3.07 10.82 -1.86
C VAL A 162 -3.63 10.34 -3.19
N THR A 163 -2.81 10.30 -4.24
CA THR A 163 -3.21 9.74 -5.54
C THR A 163 -3.59 8.26 -5.41
N MET A 164 -2.77 7.46 -4.71
CA MET A 164 -3.08 6.05 -4.46
C MET A 164 -4.38 5.84 -3.68
N ILE A 165 -4.60 6.63 -2.62
CA ILE A 165 -5.84 6.59 -1.82
C ILE A 165 -7.05 6.92 -2.72
N SER A 166 -6.94 7.97 -3.52
CA SER A 166 -8.01 8.44 -4.41
C SER A 166 -8.42 7.36 -5.41
N ILE A 167 -7.44 6.69 -6.03
CA ILE A 167 -7.73 5.62 -7.00
C ILE A 167 -8.34 4.39 -6.30
N ARG A 168 -7.79 3.97 -5.15
CA ARG A 168 -8.35 2.85 -4.38
C ARG A 168 -9.79 3.10 -3.93
N LEU A 169 -10.11 4.32 -3.48
CA LEU A 169 -11.47 4.72 -3.11
C LEU A 169 -12.40 4.72 -4.32
N ARG A 170 -11.95 5.26 -5.47
CA ARG A 170 -12.72 5.24 -6.73
C ARG A 170 -13.07 3.80 -7.13
N VAL A 171 -12.11 2.89 -7.12
CA VAL A 171 -12.32 1.47 -7.45
C VAL A 171 -13.34 0.83 -6.49
N ARG A 172 -13.21 1.05 -5.18
CA ARG A 172 -14.16 0.52 -4.19
C ARG A 172 -15.57 1.03 -4.39
N ARG A 173 -15.75 2.33 -4.70
CA ARG A 173 -17.07 2.91 -4.98
C ARG A 173 -17.72 2.29 -6.21
N LEU A 174 -16.95 2.08 -7.28
CA LEU A 174 -17.44 1.44 -8.50
C LEU A 174 -17.91 -0.01 -8.23
N ILE A 175 -17.14 -0.77 -7.44
CA ILE A 175 -17.53 -2.14 -7.04
C ILE A 175 -18.81 -2.12 -6.20
N ALA A 176 -18.95 -1.17 -5.28
CA ALA A 176 -20.14 -1.05 -4.44
C ALA A 176 -21.39 -0.70 -5.24
N GLN A 177 -21.27 0.19 -6.24
CA GLN A 177 -22.37 0.56 -7.14
C GLN A 177 -22.84 -0.63 -7.99
N ASP A 178 -21.92 -1.42 -8.58
CA ASP A 178 -22.25 -2.64 -9.32
C ASP A 178 -22.98 -3.66 -8.42
N ALA A 179 -22.51 -3.84 -7.19
CA ALA A 179 -23.13 -4.74 -6.23
C ALA A 179 -24.57 -4.32 -5.86
N GLN A 180 -24.86 -3.02 -5.82
CA GLN A 180 -26.21 -2.50 -5.58
C GLN A 180 -27.12 -2.69 -6.80
N ALA A 181 -26.65 -2.39 -8.01
CA ALA A 181 -27.42 -2.55 -9.25
C ALA A 181 -27.86 -4.00 -9.49
N ARG A 182 -27.04 -4.99 -9.10
CA ARG A 182 -27.39 -6.42 -9.19
C ARG A 182 -28.44 -6.88 -8.19
N ARG A 183 -28.61 -6.18 -7.06
CA ARG A 183 -29.63 -6.53 -6.06
C ARG A 183 -31.02 -6.00 -6.42
N SER A 184 -31.09 -5.05 -7.33
CA SER A 184 -32.35 -4.46 -7.82
C SER A 184 -32.91 -5.14 -9.08
N GLN A 185 -32.22 -6.16 -9.61
CA GLN A 185 -32.68 -7.02 -10.70
C GLN A 185 -33.19 -8.34 -10.12
#